data_AF-A0A1F2XLF9-F1
#
_entry.id   AF-A0A1F2XLF9-F1
#
_cell.length_a   1.000
_cell.length_b   1.000
_cell.length_c   1.000
_cell.angle_alpha   90.00
_cell.angle_beta   90.00
_cell.angle_gamma   90.00
#
_symmetry.space_group_name_H-M   'P 1'
#
loop_
_entity.id
_entity.type
_entity.pdbx_description
1 polymer ?
#
loop_
_entity_poly.entity_id
_entity_poly.type
_entity_poly.pdbx_seq_one_letter_code
_entity_poly.pdbx_strand_id
1 'polypeptide(L)'
;MSLLECLGLVAGTLTTFSFLPQVIKIWRTRDVSSISLIMYSAFCIGVFLWLVFALSIGSISLALTNGGTLLFASCVLYFKITIERKKKLSPSSNR
;
A
#
# COMPACT_ATOMS: atom_id res chain seq x y z
N MET A 1 -6.76 21.11 -17.55
CA MET A 1 -5.78 20.61 -16.55
C MET A 1 -4.55 21.49 -16.59
N SER A 2 -4.10 21.99 -15.44
CA SER A 2 -2.89 22.78 -15.31
C SER A 2 -1.63 21.89 -15.43
N LEU A 3 -0.47 22.50 -15.73
CA LEU A 3 0.82 21.79 -15.71
C LEU A 3 1.09 21.12 -14.35
N LEU A 4 0.70 21.81 -13.26
CA LEU A 4 0.84 21.29 -11.90
C LEU A 4 -0.02 20.05 -11.65
N GLU A 5 -1.27 20.03 -12.15
CA GLU A 5 -2.13 18.84 -12.06
C GLU A 5 -1.56 17.65 -12.84
N CYS A 6 -1.04 17.89 -14.04
CA CYS A 6 -0.39 16.85 -14.85
C CYS A 6 0.82 16.28 -14.13
N LEU A 7 1.69 17.15 -13.59
CA LEU A 7 2.86 16.73 -12.82
C LEU A 7 2.47 15.90 -11.59
N GLY A 8 1.45 16.34 -10.85
CA GLY A 8 0.93 15.61 -9.69
C GLY A 8 0.39 14.24 -10.07
N LEU A 9 -0.34 14.13 -11.19
CA LEU A 9 -0.87 12.85 -11.66
C LEU A 9 0.24 11.89 -12.08
N VAL A 10 1.25 12.36 -12.81
CA VAL A 10 2.40 11.54 -13.22
C VAL A 10 3.20 11.08 -11.99
N ALA A 11 3.55 12.01 -11.09
CA ALA A 11 4.30 11.70 -9.88
C ALA A 11 3.53 10.71 -8.99
N GLY A 12 2.24 10.95 -8.78
CA GLY A 12 1.38 10.10 -7.99
C GLY A 12 1.12 8.73 -8.64
N THR A 13 1.06 8.64 -9.97
CA THR A 13 0.97 7.37 -10.68
C THR A 13 2.23 6.54 -10.48
N LEU A 14 3.41 7.12 -10.71
CA LEU A 14 4.69 6.42 -10.53
C LEU A 14 4.85 5.90 -9.09
N THR A 15 4.55 6.73 -8.10
CA THR A 15 4.62 6.34 -6.68
C THR A 15 3.58 5.28 -6.33
N THR A 16 2.33 5.41 -6.79
CA THR A 16 1.28 4.40 -6.58
C THR A 16 1.66 3.05 -7.18
N PHE A 17 2.09 3.03 -8.44
CA PHE A 17 2.45 1.79 -9.13
C PHE A 17 3.74 1.15 -8.59
N SER A 18 4.58 1.88 -7.86
CA SER A 18 5.75 1.29 -7.18
C SER A 18 5.38 0.21 -6.15
N PHE A 19 4.15 0.23 -5.62
CA PHE A 19 3.65 -0.80 -4.69
C PHE A 19 3.18 -2.06 -5.41
N LEU A 20 2.80 -1.99 -6.68
CA LEU A 20 2.27 -3.13 -7.43
C LEU A 20 3.28 -4.28 -7.57
N PRO A 21 4.57 -4.05 -7.91
CA PRO A 21 5.60 -5.09 -7.89
C PRO A 21 5.71 -5.79 -6.53
N GLN A 22 5.54 -5.07 -5.42
CA GLN A 22 5.60 -5.64 -4.07
C GLN A 22 4.39 -6.56 -3.81
N VAL A 23 3.18 -6.16 -4.21
CA VAL A 23 1.98 -7.00 -4.13
C VAL A 23 2.17 -8.29 -4.94
N ILE A 24 2.66 -8.18 -6.17
CA ILE A 24 2.91 -9.34 -7.05
C ILE A 24 3.98 -10.27 -6.43
N LYS A 25 5.06 -9.70 -5.91
CA LYS A 25 6.13 -10.46 -5.26
C LYS A 25 5.59 -11.29 -4.10
N ILE A 26 4.82 -10.68 -3.19
CA ILE A 26 4.24 -11.39 -2.04
C ILE A 26 3.27 -12.47 -2.50
N TRP A 27 2.44 -12.20 -3.51
CA TRP A 27 1.48 -13.19 -4.00
C TRP A 27 2.17 -14.43 -4.57
N ARG A 28 3.29 -14.24 -5.29
CA ARG A 28 4.10 -15.32 -5.87
C ARG A 28 4.95 -16.06 -4.84
N THR A 29 5.70 -15.36 -4.00
CA THR A 29 6.68 -15.99 -3.09
C THR A 29 6.09 -16.39 -1.74
N ARG A 30 4.95 -15.78 -1.35
CA ARG A 30 4.39 -15.88 0.00
C ARG A 30 5.38 -15.52 1.12
N ASP A 31 6.44 -14.79 0.78
CA ASP A 31 7.42 -14.31 1.73
C ASP A 31 7.13 -12.86 2.12
N VAL A 32 6.91 -12.67 3.42
CA VAL A 32 6.62 -11.38 4.06
C VAL A 32 7.56 -11.10 5.22
N SER A 33 8.65 -11.87 5.35
CA SER A 33 9.60 -11.79 6.47
C SER A 33 10.26 -10.42 6.59
N SER A 34 10.60 -9.79 5.47
CA SER A 34 11.24 -8.47 5.42
C SER A 34 10.28 -7.28 5.56
N ILE A 35 8.96 -7.53 5.61
CA ILE A 35 7.96 -6.47 5.66
C ILE A 35 7.67 -6.13 7.12
N SER A 36 7.82 -4.87 7.52
CA SER A 36 7.44 -4.41 8.85
C SER A 36 5.93 -4.16 8.94
N LEU A 37 5.26 -4.82 9.88
CA LEU A 37 3.82 -4.65 10.13
C LEU A 37 3.50 -3.24 10.63
N ILE A 38 4.32 -2.70 11.54
CA ILE A 38 4.14 -1.36 12.12
C ILE A 38 4.27 -0.31 11.03
N MET A 39 5.32 -0.42 10.20
CA MET A 39 5.56 0.53 9.11
C MET A 39 4.38 0.57 8.13
N TYR A 40 3.92 -0.58 7.64
CA TYR A 40 2.80 -0.62 6.69
C TYR A 40 1.48 -0.18 7.31
N SER A 41 1.25 -0.46 8.60
CA SER A 41 0.04 0.00 9.30
C SER A 41 0.03 1.53 9.42
N ALA A 42 1.13 2.12 9.89
CA ALA A 42 1.29 3.56 9.97
C ALA A 42 1.19 4.23 8.59
N PHE A 43 1.79 3.61 7.56
CA PHE A 43 1.70 4.09 6.18
C PHE A 43 0.27 4.10 5.66
N CYS A 44 -0.50 3.01 5.85
CA CYS A 44 -1.90 2.96 5.42
C CYS A 44 -2.76 4.02 6.13
N ILE A 45 -2.57 4.22 7.45
CA ILE A 45 -3.26 5.27 8.20
C ILE A 45 -2.89 6.65 7.65
N GLY A 46 -1.60 6.93 7.44
CA GLY A 46 -1.13 8.19 6.89
C GLY A 46 -1.70 8.50 5.50
N VAL A 47 -1.68 7.52 4.58
CA VAL A 47 -2.23 7.67 3.22
C VAL A 47 -3.76 7.85 3.26
N PHE A 48 -4.45 7.16 4.17
CA PHE A 48 -5.88 7.39 4.39
C PHE A 48 -6.17 8.83 4.83
N LEU A 49 -5.40 9.36 5.79
CA LEU A 49 -5.53 10.76 6.22
C LEU A 49 -5.22 11.74 5.07
N TRP A 50 -4.20 11.46 4.25
CA TRP A 50 -3.91 12.25 3.05
C TRP A 50 -5.05 12.22 2.03
N LEU A 51 -5.71 11.07 1.85
CA LEU A 51 -6.88 10.95 0.99
C LEU A 51 -8.05 11.82 1.51
N VAL A 52 -8.36 11.75 2.80
CA VAL A 52 -9.38 12.60 3.42
C VAL A 52 -9.04 14.08 3.26
N PHE A 53 -7.78 14.45 3.48
CA PHE A 53 -7.28 15.81 3.27
C PHE A 53 -7.46 16.25 1.81
N ALA A 54 -7.06 15.42 0.85
CA ALA A 54 -7.17 15.71 -0.59
C ALA A 54 -8.61 15.96 -1.03
N LEU A 55 -9.55 15.13 -0.54
CA LEU A 55 -10.98 15.31 -0.79
C LEU A 55 -11.50 16.62 -0.18
N SER A 56 -11.02 16.97 1.03
CA SER A 56 -11.42 18.20 1.74
C SER A 56 -10.99 19.48 1.01
N ILE A 57 -9.88 19.44 0.26
CA ILE A 57 -9.39 20.57 -0.55
C ILE A 57 -9.78 20.47 -2.03
N GLY A 58 -10.59 19.47 -2.43
CA GLY A 58 -11.02 19.27 -3.82
C GLY A 58 -9.91 18.88 -4.80
N SER A 59 -8.77 18.37 -4.33
CA SER A 59 -7.62 18.04 -5.18
C SER A 59 -7.74 16.65 -5.79
N ILE A 60 -8.22 16.57 -7.04
CA ILE A 60 -8.41 15.33 -7.79
C ILE A 60 -7.12 14.50 -7.90
N SER A 61 -5.99 15.14 -8.20
CA SER A 61 -4.70 14.44 -8.39
C SER A 61 -4.25 13.74 -7.10
N LEU A 62 -4.23 14.46 -5.97
CA LEU A 62 -3.90 13.86 -4.67
C LEU A 62 -4.91 12.78 -4.26
N ALA A 63 -6.20 12.96 -4.54
CA ALA A 63 -7.23 11.99 -4.18
C ALA A 63 -7.07 10.68 -4.94
N LEU A 64 -6.91 10.74 -6.27
CA LEU A 64 -6.71 9.53 -7.10
C LEU A 64 -5.45 8.77 -6.71
N THR A 65 -4.37 9.49 -6.44
CA THR A 65 -3.04 8.90 -6.19
C THR A 65 -2.95 8.31 -4.78
N ASN A 66 -3.48 8.99 -3.76
CA ASN A 66 -3.58 8.39 -2.42
C ASN A 66 -4.59 7.24 -2.37
N GLY A 67 -5.70 7.32 -3.11
CA GLY A 67 -6.67 6.22 -3.21
C GLY A 67 -6.05 4.94 -3.79
N GLY A 68 -5.33 5.07 -4.91
CA GLY A 68 -4.61 3.94 -5.52
C GLY A 68 -3.48 3.41 -4.64
N THR A 69 -2.73 4.30 -4.01
CA THR A 69 -1.66 3.91 -3.06
C THR A 69 -2.24 3.15 -1.87
N LEU A 70 -3.35 3.62 -1.30
CA LEU A 70 -4.01 2.98 -0.17
C LEU A 70 -4.49 1.58 -0.54
N LEU A 71 -5.04 1.39 -1.75
CA LEU A 71 -5.45 0.09 -2.26
C LEU A 71 -4.27 -0.91 -2.28
N PHE A 72 -3.15 -0.55 -2.92
CA PHE A 72 -2.00 -1.46 -3.02
C PHE A 72 -1.32 -1.68 -1.66
N ALA A 73 -1.15 -0.64 -0.84
CA ALA A 73 -0.58 -0.76 0.48
C ALA A 73 -1.41 -1.64 1.41
N SER A 74 -2.75 -1.52 1.33
CA SER A 74 -3.67 -2.38 2.09
C SER A 74 -3.60 -3.84 1.64
N CYS A 75 -3.43 -4.11 0.34
CA CYS A 75 -3.17 -5.47 -0.16
C CYS A 75 -1.88 -6.06 0.42
N VAL A 76 -0.79 -5.30 0.47
CA VAL A 76 0.47 -5.73 1.10
C VAL A 76 0.27 -6.04 2.58
N LEU A 77 -0.40 -5.13 3.31
CA LEU A 77 -0.67 -5.29 4.74
C LEU A 77 -1.57 -6.51 5.00
N TYR A 78 -2.61 -6.72 4.18
CA TYR A 78 -3.49 -7.88 4.26
C TYR A 78 -2.71 -9.20 4.07
N PHE A 79 -1.83 -9.27 3.06
CA PHE A 79 -1.01 -10.46 2.87
C PHE A 79 -0.05 -10.70 4.02
N LYS A 80 0.60 -9.65 4.54
CA LYS A 80 1.47 -9.72 5.72
C LYS A 80 0.73 -10.35 6.90
N ILE A 81 -0.43 -9.80 7.27
CA ILE A 81 -1.23 -10.28 8.40
C ILE A 81 -1.68 -11.73 8.17
N THR A 82 -2.19 -12.05 6.98
CA THR A 82 -2.75 -13.38 6.69
C THR A 82 -1.66 -14.46 6.70
N ILE A 83 -0.51 -14.19 6.08
CA ILE A 83 0.60 -15.14 6.01
C ILE A 83 1.23 -15.35 7.39
N GLU A 84 1.44 -14.29 8.17
CA GLU A 84 1.97 -14.42 9.52
C GLU A 84 1.03 -15.17 10.47
N ARG A 85 -0.29 -14.90 10.38
CA ARG A 85 -1.29 -15.64 11.15
C ARG A 85 -1.24 -17.13 10.83
N LYS A 86 -1.16 -17.51 9.54
CA LYS A 86 -1.03 -18.92 9.13
C LYS A 86 0.24 -19.55 9.70
N LYS A 87 1.40 -18.89 9.62
CA LYS A 87 2.66 -19.39 10.20
C LYS A 87 2.57 -19.63 11.72
N LYS A 88 1.88 -18.75 12.46
CA LYS A 88 1.67 -18.93 13.90
C LYS A 88 0.73 -20.08 14.26
N LEU A 89 -0.28 -20.35 13.42
CA LEU A 89 -1.28 -21.40 13.63
C LEU A 89 -0.80 -22.80 13.24
N SER A 90 0.19 -22.91 12.34
CA SER A 90 0.81 -24.18 11.95
C SER A 90 2.30 -24.24 12.35
N PRO A 91 2.64 -24.26 13.65
CA PRO A 91 4.03 -24.29 14.10
C PRO A 91 4.74 -25.63 13.79
N SER A 92 4.01 -26.68 13.38
CA SER A 92 4.55 -28.04 13.16
C SER A 92 4.98 -28.28 11.71
N SER A 93 6.22 -27.91 11.37
CA SER A 93 6.98 -28.52 10.25
C SER A 93 8.51 -28.31 10.35
N ASN A 94 9.03 -27.76 11.44
CA ASN A 94 10.47 -27.76 11.73
C ASN A 94 10.74 -28.60 12.99
N ARG A 95 10.66 -29.92 12.81
CA ARG A 95 11.57 -30.87 13.45
C ARG A 95 12.20 -31.68 12.33
#